data_AF-A0A3M1PLC4-F1
#
_entry.id   AF-A0A3M1PLC4-F1
#
_cell.length_a   1.000
_cell.length_b   1.000
_cell.length_c   1.000
_cell.angle_alpha   90.00
_cell.angle_beta   90.00
_cell.angle_gamma   90.00
#
_symmetry.space_group_name_H-M   'P 1'
#
loop_
_entity.id
_entity.type
_entity.pdbx_description
1 polymer ?
#
loop_
_entity_poly.entity_id
_entity_poly.type
_entity_poly.pdbx_seq_one_letter_code
_entity_poly.pdbx_strand_id
1 'polypeptide(L)'
;MTVTLQLAEIADLDILLQLVQAFHGFEGVNLSARQRENALKTLLEDPKLGGIWLICCENQVIGYIALCMGYSIEFSGKDAFIDEFYIKPDFRGKGLGLTA
;
A
#
# COMPACT_ATOMS: atom_id res chain seq x y z
N MET A 1 -10.59 -12.07 14.54
CA MET A 1 -10.21 -11.45 13.26
C MET A 1 -8.74 -11.75 13.02
N THR A 2 -8.45 -12.68 12.12
CA THR A 2 -7.08 -12.96 11.68
C THR A 2 -6.77 -12.03 10.52
N VAL A 3 -5.70 -11.25 10.64
CA VAL A 3 -5.20 -10.40 9.57
C VAL A 3 -4.05 -11.10 8.87
N THR A 4 -4.03 -11.03 7.54
CA THR A 4 -2.92 -11.52 6.73
C THR A 4 -2.50 -10.43 5.74
N LEU A 5 -1.21 -10.43 5.41
CA LEU A 5 -0.67 -9.64 4.31
C LEU A 5 -0.48 -10.52 3.09
N GLN A 6 -0.97 -10.06 1.95
CA GLN A 6 -0.75 -10.70 0.65
C GLN A 6 0.04 -9.74 -0.23
N LEU A 7 1.18 -10.19 -0.75
CA LEU A 7 1.95 -9.39 -1.71
C LEU A 7 1.07 -9.14 -2.93
N ALA A 8 0.89 -7.87 -3.29
CA ALA A 8 0.05 -7.49 -4.41
C ALA A 8 0.79 -7.69 -5.74
N GLU A 9 0.04 -8.12 -6.75
CA GLU A 9 0.53 -8.27 -8.12
C GLU A 9 -0.20 -7.30 -9.05
N ILE A 10 0.22 -7.25 -10.32
CA ILE A 10 -0.44 -6.39 -11.32
C ILE A 10 -1.94 -6.71 -11.49
N ALA A 11 -2.35 -7.94 -11.19
CA ALA A 11 -3.76 -8.37 -11.21
C ALA A 11 -4.60 -7.66 -10.14
N ASP A 12 -3.99 -7.15 -9.08
CA ASP A 12 -4.66 -6.44 -7.98
C ASP A 12 -4.81 -4.93 -8.22
N LEU A 13 -4.34 -4.42 -9.39
CA LEU A 13 -4.29 -2.99 -9.71
C LEU A 13 -5.64 -2.29 -9.50
N ASP A 14 -6.74 -2.90 -9.93
CA ASP A 14 -8.08 -2.30 -9.82
C ASP A 14 -8.53 -2.15 -8.36
N ILE A 15 -8.16 -3.10 -7.49
CA ILE A 15 -8.45 -3.04 -6.06
C ILE A 15 -7.57 -1.96 -5.40
N LEU A 16 -6.28 -1.93 -5.74
CA LEU A 16 -5.34 -0.93 -5.24
C LEU A 16 -5.74 0.48 -5.63
N LEU A 17 -6.14 0.71 -6.88
CA LEU A 17 -6.61 2.02 -7.35
C LEU A 17 -7.75 2.57 -6.48
N GLN A 18 -8.71 1.72 -6.13
CA GLN A 18 -9.82 2.11 -5.25
C GLN A 18 -9.34 2.47 -3.83
N LEU A 19 -8.44 1.66 -3.26
CA LEU A 19 -7.89 1.90 -1.92
C LEU A 19 -7.05 3.17 -1.86
N VAL A 20 -6.16 3.36 -2.84
CA VAL A 20 -5.23 4.50 -2.92
C VAL A 20 -6.03 5.77 -3.21
N GLN A 21 -7.06 5.71 -4.05
CA GLN A 21 -8.00 6.83 -4.24
C GLN A 21 -8.69 7.22 -2.93
N ALA A 22 -9.15 6.24 -2.14
CA ALA A 22 -9.77 6.50 -0.84
C ALA A 22 -8.78 7.07 0.18
N PHE A 23 -7.53 6.59 0.19
CA PHE A 23 -6.45 7.13 1.02
C PHE A 23 -6.13 8.59 0.66
N HIS A 24 -5.90 8.89 -0.62
CA HIS A 24 -5.59 10.26 -1.04
C HIS A 24 -6.75 11.22 -0.80
N GLY A 25 -8.00 10.76 -0.92
CA GLY A 25 -9.17 11.56 -0.55
C GLY A 25 -9.19 11.90 0.94
N PHE A 26 -8.72 10.98 1.79
CA PHE A 26 -8.60 11.20 3.24
C PHE A 26 -7.44 12.13 3.61
N GLU A 27 -6.28 11.98 2.97
CA GLU A 27 -5.08 12.80 3.22
C GLU A 27 -5.05 14.13 2.45
N GLY A 28 -6.00 14.37 1.54
CA GLY A 28 -6.04 15.57 0.70
C GLY A 28 -4.98 15.59 -0.42
N VAL A 29 -4.47 14.43 -0.83
CA VAL A 29 -3.45 14.33 -1.89
C VAL A 29 -4.08 14.51 -3.26
N ASN A 30 -3.70 15.60 -3.94
CA ASN A 30 -4.20 15.92 -5.28
C ASN A 30 -3.33 15.28 -6.38
N LEU A 31 -3.76 14.11 -6.86
CA LEU A 31 -3.05 13.32 -7.87
C LEU A 31 -4.07 12.74 -8.85
N SER A 32 -3.87 12.96 -10.15
CA SER A 32 -4.82 12.54 -11.19
C SER A 32 -4.94 11.01 -11.26
N ALA A 33 -6.07 10.49 -11.73
CA ALA A 33 -6.29 9.05 -11.89
C ALA A 33 -5.16 8.38 -12.70
N ARG A 34 -4.73 9.01 -13.80
CA ARG A 34 -3.63 8.52 -14.64
C ARG A 34 -2.29 8.50 -13.91
N GLN A 35 -1.96 9.55 -13.16
CA GLN A 35 -0.70 9.56 -12.38
C GLN A 35 -0.69 8.46 -11.33
N ARG A 36 -1.84 8.19 -10.68
CA ARG A 36 -1.99 7.17 -9.66
C ARG A 36 -1.84 5.77 -10.23
N GLU A 37 -2.51 5.51 -11.35
CA GLU A 37 -2.39 4.25 -12.08
C GLU A 37 -0.94 4.00 -12.52
N ASN A 38 -0.27 5.01 -13.07
CA ASN A 38 1.13 4.88 -13.48
C ASN A 38 2.05 4.60 -12.28
N ALA A 39 1.86 5.31 -11.16
CA ALA A 39 2.67 5.11 -9.96
C ALA A 39 2.51 3.67 -9.41
N LEU A 40 1.28 3.17 -9.32
CA LEU A 40 1.02 1.80 -8.89
C LEU A 40 1.63 0.78 -9.85
N LYS A 41 1.45 0.93 -11.17
CA LYS A 41 2.07 0.04 -12.16
C LYS A 41 3.58 -0.01 -12.01
N THR A 42 4.23 1.16 -11.91
CA THR A 42 5.68 1.23 -11.73
C THR A 42 6.15 0.50 -10.46
N LEU A 43 5.47 0.67 -9.33
CA LEU A 43 5.86 0.01 -8.09
C LEU A 43 5.56 -1.51 -8.10
N LEU A 44 4.47 -1.94 -8.73
CA LEU A 44 4.10 -3.37 -8.85
C LEU A 44 5.02 -4.13 -9.82
N GLU A 45 5.56 -3.47 -10.84
CA GLU A 45 6.37 -4.11 -11.89
C GLU A 45 7.87 -4.14 -11.57
N ASP A 46 8.38 -3.23 -10.73
CA ASP A 46 9.80 -3.20 -10.34
C ASP A 46 10.01 -3.50 -8.84
N PRO A 47 10.38 -4.75 -8.48
CA PRO A 47 10.63 -5.11 -7.08
C PRO A 47 11.85 -4.41 -6.47
N LYS A 48 12.66 -3.68 -7.25
CA LYS A 48 13.75 -2.86 -6.71
C LYS A 48 13.23 -1.56 -6.08
N LEU A 49 12.06 -1.09 -6.49
CA LEU A 49 11.42 0.11 -5.96
C LEU A 49 10.68 -0.16 -4.66
N GLY A 50 10.31 -1.41 -4.39
CA GLY A 50 9.63 -1.81 -3.17
C GLY A 50 8.54 -2.84 -3.40
N GLY A 51 7.47 -2.75 -2.62
CA GLY A 51 6.33 -3.66 -2.72
C GLY A 51 5.08 -3.10 -2.06
N ILE A 52 3.93 -3.65 -2.45
CA ILE A 52 2.63 -3.33 -1.88
C ILE A 52 2.03 -4.63 -1.34
N TRP A 53 1.46 -4.61 -0.14
CA TRP A 53 0.74 -5.73 0.42
C TRP A 53 -0.72 -5.34 0.66
N LEU A 54 -1.64 -6.18 0.19
CA LEU A 54 -3.04 -6.11 0.57
C LEU A 54 -3.21 -6.62 2.00
N ILE A 55 -3.96 -5.88 2.80
CA ILE A 55 -4.32 -6.27 4.16
C ILE A 55 -5.66 -6.98 4.09
N CYS A 56 -5.68 -8.26 4.45
CA CYS A 56 -6.86 -9.10 4.38
C CYS A 56 -7.33 -9.47 5.79
N CYS A 57 -8.64 -9.34 6.05
CA CYS A 57 -9.29 -9.83 7.26
C CYS A 57 -10.43 -10.75 6.86
N GLU A 58 -10.42 -12.01 7.30
CA GLU A 58 -11.49 -12.98 7.00
C GLU A 58 -11.80 -13.08 5.48
N ASN A 59 -10.74 -13.14 4.67
CA ASN A 59 -10.77 -13.16 3.19
C ASN A 59 -11.30 -11.89 2.51
N GLN A 60 -11.50 -10.81 3.25
CA GLN A 60 -11.84 -9.50 2.69
C GLN A 60 -10.62 -8.59 2.67
N VAL A 61 -10.35 -7.93 1.53
CA VAL A 61 -9.36 -6.85 1.46
C VAL A 61 -9.89 -5.62 2.21
N ILE A 62 -9.23 -5.27 3.29
CA ILE A 62 -9.60 -4.17 4.19
C ILE A 62 -8.67 -2.96 4.09
N GLY A 63 -7.54 -3.08 3.38
CA GLY A 63 -6.53 -2.04 3.29
C GLY A 63 -5.31 -2.46 2.50
N TYR A 64 -4.26 -1.65 2.53
CA TYR A 64 -2.95 -1.96 1.98
C TYR A 64 -1.84 -1.26 2.78
N ILE A 65 -0.62 -1.77 2.62
CA ILE A 65 0.62 -1.13 3.04
C ILE A 65 1.59 -1.11 1.86
N ALA A 66 2.18 0.05 1.58
CA ALA A 66 3.19 0.24 0.54
C ALA A 66 4.53 0.54 1.19
N LEU A 67 5.56 -0.18 0.78
CA LEU A 67 6.95 0.03 1.18
C LEU A 67 7.75 0.42 -0.04
N CYS A 68 8.47 1.54 0.04
CA CYS A 68 9.34 2.04 -1.01
C CYS A 68 10.80 1.94 -0.57
N MET A 69 11.67 1.40 -1.43
CA MET A 69 13.10 1.22 -1.17
C MET A 69 13.91 2.39 -1.71
N GLY A 70 14.93 2.81 -0.94
CA GLY A 70 15.90 3.83 -1.31
C GLY A 70 17.34 3.36 -1.16
N TYR A 71 18.29 4.27 -1.41
CA TYR A 71 19.69 4.09 -1.06
C TYR A 71 20.10 5.18 -0.08
N SER A 72 20.66 4.77 1.04
CA SER A 72 21.15 5.66 2.08
C SER A 72 22.68 5.61 2.10
N ILE A 73 23.31 6.79 1.94
CA ILE A 73 24.75 6.96 2.14
C ILE A 73 25.10 6.70 3.61
N GLU A 74 24.25 7.14 4.54
CA GLU A 74 24.44 6.95 5.98
C GLU A 74 24.49 5.47 6.37
N PHE A 75 23.68 4.63 5.71
CA PHE A 75 23.71 3.18 5.92
C PHE A 75 24.62 2.43 4.95
N SER A 76 25.28 3.14 4.02
CA SER A 76 26.08 2.55 2.94
C SER A 76 25.32 1.41 2.22
N GLY A 77 24.01 1.56 2.02
CA GLY A 77 23.14 0.45 1.67
C GLY A 77 21.70 0.87 1.39
N LYS A 78 20.80 -0.11 1.33
CA LYS A 78 19.37 0.14 1.12
C LYS A 78 18.69 0.53 2.43
N ASP A 79 17.77 1.48 2.33
CA ASP A 79 16.74 1.72 3.33
C ASP A 79 15.35 1.50 2.71
N ALA A 80 14.33 1.58 3.55
CA ALA A 80 12.95 1.50 3.12
C ALA A 80 12.05 2.35 4.00
N PHE A 81 11.02 2.91 3.38
CA PHE A 81 9.98 3.67 4.06
C PHE A 81 8.63 3.00 3.83
N ILE A 82 7.81 2.95 4.89
CA ILE A 82 6.37 2.74 4.72
C ILE A 82 5.84 4.05 4.14
N ASP A 83 5.58 4.07 2.84
CA ASP A 83 5.14 5.26 2.11
C ASP A 83 3.65 5.51 2.37
N GLU A 84 2.85 4.44 2.31
CA GLU A 84 1.41 4.51 2.57
C GLU A 84 0.97 3.34 3.44
N PHE A 85 0.10 3.62 4.41
CA PHE A 85 -0.55 2.60 5.22
C PHE A 85 -2.01 2.97 5.47
N TYR A 86 -2.92 2.21 4.85
CA TYR A 86 -4.33 2.54 4.85
C TYR A 86 -5.19 1.34 5.19
N ILE A 87 -6.13 1.56 6.12
CA ILE A 87 -7.22 0.64 6.44
C ILE A 87 -8.54 1.37 6.20
N LYS A 88 -9.51 0.70 5.58
CA LYS A 88 -10.87 1.20 5.35
C LYS A 88 -11.51 1.66 6.67
N PRO A 89 -12.27 2.78 6.70
CA PRO A 89 -12.84 3.33 7.93
C PRO A 89 -13.57 2.31 8.81
N ASP A 90 -14.37 1.42 8.23
CA ASP A 90 -15.18 0.41 8.95
C ASP A 90 -14.35 -0.64 9.72
N PHE A 91 -13.05 -0.71 9.43
CA PHE A 91 -12.10 -1.65 10.04
C PHE A 91 -11.13 -0.96 11.01
N ARG A 92 -11.22 0.36 11.20
CA ARG A 92 -10.38 1.12 12.14
C ARG A 92 -10.85 0.97 13.58
N GLY A 93 -9.96 1.28 14.53
CA GLY A 93 -10.26 1.21 15.98
C GLY A 93 -10.36 -0.20 16.56
N LYS A 94 -10.05 -1.24 15.76
CA LYS A 94 -10.15 -2.66 16.12
C LYS A 94 -8.78 -3.33 16.34
N GLY A 95 -7.70 -2.56 16.37
CA GLY A 95 -6.32 -3.09 16.49
C GLY A 95 -5.79 -3.80 15.23
N LEU A 96 -6.56 -3.85 14.14
CA LEU A 96 -6.19 -4.63 12.94
C LEU A 96 -4.90 -4.13 12.26
N GLY A 97 -4.58 -2.85 12.37
CA GLY A 97 -3.32 -2.30 11.84
C GLY A 97 -2.09 -2.64 12.68
N LEU A 98 -2.25 -3.08 13.93
CA LEU A 98 -1.13 -3.56 14.75
C LEU A 98 -0.79 -5.02 14.42
N THR A 99 -1.78 -5.78 13.95
CA THR A 99 -1.65 -7.20 13.60
C THR A 99 -1.45 -7.43 12.11
N ALA A 100 -1.50 -6.36 11.31
CA ALA A 100 -1.19 -6.36 9.89
C ALA A 100 0.33 -6.51 9.71
#